data_AF-A0A6U3C8H3-F1
#
_entry.id   AF-A0A6U3C8H3-F1
#
_cell.length_a   1.000
_cell.length_b   1.000
_cell.length_c   1.000
_cell.angle_alpha   90.00
_cell.angle_beta   90.00
_cell.angle_gamma   90.00
#
_symmetry.space_group_name_H-M   'P 1'
#
loop_
_entity.id
_entity.type
_entity.pdbx_description
1 polymer ?
#
loop_
_entity_poly.entity_id
_entity_poly.type
_entity_poly.pdbx_seq_one_letter_code
_entity_poly.pdbx_strand_id
1 'polypeptide(L)'
;RTSYAQTSYTHQGWLSSDQTYFVFGDETDEMSFGTNTRTLVLDVSSLDSPTNFQQYFGSTPAIDHNLYIVKQGTDDIMYQANYRAGLRVLKIVDYATANFEEIGSFD
;
A
#
# COMPACT_ATOMS: atom_id res chain seq x y z
N ARG A 1 0.84 -14.92 -13.12
CA ARG A 1 -0.15 -14.49 -12.10
C ARG A 1 0.36 -14.98 -10.77
N THR A 2 0.40 -14.10 -9.78
CA THR A 2 0.86 -14.41 -8.42
C THR A 2 -0.29 -14.16 -7.46
N SER A 3 -0.47 -15.05 -6.48
CA SER A 3 -1.53 -14.96 -5.48
C SER A 3 -0.95 -14.57 -4.12
N TYR A 4 -1.77 -13.94 -3.29
CA TYR A 4 -1.46 -13.59 -1.91
C TYR A 4 -2.63 -13.94 -0.99
N ALA A 5 -2.38 -14.04 0.32
CA ALA A 5 -3.38 -14.40 1.30
C ALA A 5 -4.38 -13.26 1.54
N GLN A 6 -5.61 -13.62 1.89
CA GLN A 6 -6.69 -12.66 2.18
C GLN A 6 -6.92 -11.69 1.02
N THR A 7 -7.01 -12.25 -0.19
CA THR A 7 -7.33 -11.49 -1.40
C THR A 7 -8.84 -11.41 -1.57
N SER A 8 -9.33 -10.25 -2.03
CA SER A 8 -10.71 -10.05 -2.42
C SER A 8 -10.79 -9.36 -3.79
N TYR A 9 -10.76 -8.03 -3.83
CA TYR A 9 -10.74 -7.23 -5.05
C TYR A 9 -9.43 -6.42 -5.13
N THR A 10 -8.37 -7.05 -5.67
CA THR A 10 -7.14 -6.35 -6.04
C THR A 10 -7.49 -5.22 -7.00
N HIS A 11 -7.29 -3.97 -6.58
CA HIS A 11 -7.90 -2.84 -7.30
C HIS A 11 -6.87 -1.96 -8.00
N GLN A 12 -5.99 -1.30 -7.25
CA GLN A 12 -5.04 -0.34 -7.80
C GLN A 12 -3.70 -0.44 -7.10
N GLY A 13 -2.66 0.04 -7.77
CA GLY A 13 -1.36 0.24 -7.15
C GLY A 13 -0.45 1.16 -7.95
N TRP A 14 0.70 1.45 -7.35
CA TRP A 14 1.73 2.33 -7.89
C TRP A 14 3.10 1.71 -7.69
N LEU A 15 4.01 1.94 -8.65
CA LEU A 15 5.41 1.52 -8.51
C LEU A 15 6.17 2.47 -7.58
N SER A 16 7.15 1.95 -6.84
CA SER A 16 8.16 2.76 -6.17
C SER A 16 8.89 3.66 -7.19
N SER A 17 9.51 4.73 -6.72
CA SER A 17 10.17 5.69 -7.63
C SER A 17 11.31 5.07 -8.46
N ASP A 18 11.92 4.01 -7.95
CA ASP A 18 12.95 3.21 -8.61
C ASP A 18 12.41 1.97 -9.36
N GLN A 19 11.09 1.77 -9.36
CA GLN A 19 10.38 0.68 -10.04
C GLN A 19 10.73 -0.74 -9.56
N THR A 20 11.27 -0.88 -8.35
CA THR A 20 11.60 -2.19 -7.77
C THR A 20 10.49 -2.80 -6.94
N TYR A 21 9.55 -1.99 -6.43
CA TYR A 21 8.40 -2.45 -5.66
C TYR A 21 7.09 -1.97 -6.29
N PHE A 22 6.06 -2.81 -6.22
CA PHE A 22 4.69 -2.46 -6.52
C PHE A 22 3.89 -2.40 -5.22
N VAL A 23 3.31 -1.25 -4.93
CA VAL A 23 2.47 -1.03 -3.74
C VAL A 23 1.03 -0.92 -4.16
N PHE A 24 0.14 -1.68 -3.54
CA PHE A 24 -1.24 -1.81 -4.00
C PHE A 24 -2.23 -2.06 -2.87
N GLY A 25 -3.50 -1.79 -3.17
CA GLY A 25 -4.65 -2.05 -2.31
C GLY A 25 -5.51 -3.21 -2.79
N ASP A 26 -6.32 -3.74 -1.88
CA ASP A 26 -7.33 -4.75 -2.12
C ASP A 26 -8.67 -4.27 -1.51
N GLU A 27 -9.34 -3.37 -2.21
CA GLU A 27 -10.47 -2.51 -1.76
C GLU A 27 -11.62 -3.23 -1.03
N THR A 28 -11.72 -4.56 -1.06
CA THR A 28 -12.82 -5.24 -0.34
C THR A 28 -12.32 -6.21 0.71
N ASP A 29 -11.02 -6.24 0.97
CA ASP A 29 -10.42 -7.11 1.98
C ASP A 29 -10.73 -6.64 3.41
N GLU A 30 -10.85 -5.34 3.68
CA GLU A 30 -11.20 -4.86 5.02
C GLU A 30 -12.64 -5.22 5.37
N MET A 31 -13.55 -5.21 4.40
CA MET A 31 -14.93 -5.71 4.58
C MET A 31 -14.97 -7.22 4.77
N SER A 32 -14.12 -7.96 4.05
CA SER A 32 -14.13 -9.41 4.03
C SER A 32 -13.45 -10.02 5.26
N PHE A 33 -12.44 -9.35 5.81
CA PHE A 33 -11.58 -9.88 6.87
C PHE A 33 -11.55 -9.02 8.14
N GLY A 34 -12.17 -7.84 8.14
CA GLY A 34 -12.32 -6.99 9.33
C GLY A 34 -11.03 -6.35 9.82
N THR A 35 -10.08 -6.07 8.92
CA THR A 35 -8.80 -5.44 9.25
C THR A 35 -8.88 -3.91 9.19
N ASN A 36 -7.84 -3.26 9.72
CA ASN A 36 -7.56 -1.87 9.34
C ASN A 36 -7.20 -1.77 7.86
N THR A 37 -7.20 -0.54 7.31
CA THR A 37 -6.79 -0.27 5.93
C THR A 37 -5.50 -1.00 5.62
N ARG A 38 -5.52 -1.87 4.61
CA ARG A 38 -4.39 -2.71 4.28
C ARG A 38 -3.67 -2.18 3.05
N THR A 39 -2.35 -2.20 3.08
CA THR A 39 -1.53 -1.83 1.92
C THR A 39 -0.48 -2.91 1.72
N LEU A 40 -0.44 -3.43 0.51
CA LEU A 40 0.40 -4.55 0.13
C LEU A 40 1.60 -4.05 -0.65
N VAL A 41 2.75 -4.67 -0.42
CA VAL A 41 4.00 -4.38 -1.13
C VAL A 41 4.51 -5.66 -1.76
N LEU A 42 4.83 -5.61 -3.04
CA LEU A 42 5.38 -6.72 -3.80
C LEU A 42 6.71 -6.31 -4.41
N ASP A 43 7.77 -7.09 -4.19
CA ASP A 43 9.02 -6.93 -4.93
C ASP A 43 8.82 -7.39 -6.37
N VAL A 44 9.06 -6.48 -7.32
CA VAL A 44 8.91 -6.69 -8.76
C VAL A 44 10.22 -6.45 -9.50
N SER A 45 11.36 -6.43 -8.80
CA SER A 45 12.69 -6.36 -9.41
C SER A 45 12.95 -7.51 -10.40
N SER A 46 12.28 -8.65 -10.19
CA SER A 46 12.15 -9.76 -11.14
C SER A 46 10.69 -10.07 -11.41
N LEU A 47 10.28 -9.95 -12.68
CA LEU A 47 8.90 -10.21 -13.11
C LEU A 47 8.57 -11.71 -13.25
N ASP A 48 9.59 -12.57 -13.30
CA ASP A 48 9.42 -14.01 -13.50
C ASP A 48 8.94 -14.74 -12.24
N SER A 49 9.22 -14.16 -11.06
CA SER A 49 8.82 -14.71 -9.78
C SER A 49 8.69 -13.61 -8.73
N PRO A 50 7.64 -12.77 -8.81
CA PRO A 50 7.42 -11.77 -7.79
C PRO A 50 7.04 -12.52 -6.50
N THR A 51 7.90 -12.40 -5.50
CA THR A 51 7.78 -13.04 -4.19
C THR A 51 7.75 -11.94 -3.12
N ASN A 52 7.46 -12.30 -1.86
CA ASN A 52 7.50 -11.39 -0.70
C ASN A 52 6.43 -10.29 -0.68
N PHE A 53 5.19 -10.70 -0.41
CA PHE A 53 4.14 -9.75 -0.02
C PHE A 53 4.38 -9.28 1.41
N GLN A 54 4.73 -8.01 1.58
CA GLN A 54 4.67 -7.33 2.86
C GLN A 54 3.37 -6.56 3.00
N GLN A 55 3.01 -6.27 4.25
CA GLN A 55 1.72 -5.66 4.55
C GLN A 55 1.93 -4.54 5.56
N TYR A 56 1.39 -3.38 5.24
CA TYR A 56 1.20 -2.29 6.17
C TYR A 56 -0.29 -2.23 6.55
N PHE A 57 -0.56 -1.99 7.83
CA PHE A 57 -1.91 -1.72 8.31
C PHE A 57 -1.97 -0.29 8.83
N GLY A 58 -2.90 0.49 8.28
CA GLY A 58 -3.19 1.84 8.72
C GLY A 58 -3.79 1.88 10.13
N SER A 59 -4.03 3.08 10.63
CA SER A 59 -4.58 3.31 11.97
C SER A 59 -6.10 3.20 12.05
N THR A 60 -6.80 3.18 10.91
CA THR A 60 -8.28 3.20 10.84
C THR A 60 -8.84 1.93 10.19
N PRO A 61 -10.08 1.52 10.54
CA PRO A 61 -10.80 0.42 9.88
C PRO A 61 -11.46 0.88 8.57
N ALA A 62 -10.80 1.76 7.82
CA ALA A 62 -11.31 2.28 6.56
C ALA A 62 -10.93 1.35 5.42
N ILE A 63 -11.77 1.33 4.39
CA ILE A 63 -11.51 0.60 3.16
C ILE A 63 -10.47 1.38 2.35
N ASP A 64 -9.40 0.72 1.90
CA ASP A 64 -8.43 1.31 1.00
C ASP A 64 -9.08 1.69 -0.34
N HIS A 65 -8.54 2.68 -1.05
CA HIS A 65 -8.99 2.94 -2.42
C HIS A 65 -7.83 3.28 -3.33
N ASN A 66 -7.44 4.56 -3.44
CA ASN A 66 -6.40 4.97 -4.39
C ASN A 66 -5.12 5.44 -3.70
N LEU A 67 -3.95 5.16 -4.27
CA LEU A 67 -2.67 5.63 -3.77
C LEU A 67 -1.73 6.09 -4.89
N TYR A 68 -0.88 7.06 -4.57
CA TYR A 68 0.20 7.52 -5.43
C TYR A 68 1.49 7.65 -4.63
N ILE A 69 2.61 7.24 -5.23
CA ILE A 69 3.93 7.43 -4.64
C ILE A 69 4.67 8.51 -5.42
N VAL A 70 5.16 9.51 -4.70
CA VAL A 70 5.90 10.65 -5.25
C VAL A 70 7.22 10.78 -4.50
N LYS A 71 8.32 10.85 -5.24
CA LYS A 71 9.63 11.12 -4.67
C LYS A 71 9.72 12.58 -4.20
N GLN A 72 10.04 12.80 -2.93
CA GLN A 72 10.30 14.11 -2.34
C GLN A 72 11.67 14.13 -1.67
N GLY A 73 12.61 14.85 -2.29
CA GLY A 73 14.01 14.78 -1.89
C GLY A 73 14.56 13.37 -2.07
N THR A 74 15.03 12.75 -0.99
CA THR A 74 15.52 11.36 -1.00
C THR A 74 14.44 10.34 -0.73
N ASP A 75 13.31 10.76 -0.15
CA ASP A 75 12.28 9.87 0.35
C ASP A 75 11.16 9.67 -0.68
N ASP A 76 10.50 8.51 -0.61
CA ASP A 76 9.23 8.29 -1.30
C ASP A 76 8.08 8.58 -0.33
N ILE A 77 7.12 9.40 -0.77
CA ILE A 77 5.93 9.74 -0.02
C ILE A 77 4.71 9.15 -0.71
N MET A 78 3.94 8.38 0.03
CA MET A 78 2.69 7.79 -0.38
C MET A 78 1.52 8.68 0.03
N TYR A 79 0.63 8.95 -0.90
CA TYR A 79 -0.63 9.65 -0.68
C TYR A 79 -1.76 8.67 -0.91
N GLN A 80 -2.52 8.33 0.13
CA GLN A 80 -3.62 7.36 0.07
C GLN A 80 -4.95 8.07 0.33
N ALA A 81 -5.94 7.78 -0.50
CA ALA A 81 -7.33 8.18 -0.26
C ALA A 81 -8.13 6.94 0.13
N ASN A 82 -8.70 6.94 1.33
CA ASN A 82 -9.42 5.81 1.90
C ASN A 82 -10.87 6.19 2.20
N TYR A 83 -11.80 5.26 2.00
CA TYR A 83 -13.21 5.52 2.24
C TYR A 83 -13.45 5.91 3.70
N ARG A 84 -14.01 7.11 3.91
CA ARG A 84 -14.37 7.65 5.23
C ARG A 84 -13.18 7.86 6.19
N ALA A 85 -11.94 7.80 5.70
CA ALA A 85 -10.75 8.19 6.45
C ALA A 85 -9.91 9.27 5.73
N GLY A 86 -10.46 9.85 4.65
CA GLY A 86 -9.88 11.00 3.95
C GLY A 86 -8.54 10.68 3.30
N LEU A 87 -7.65 11.68 3.30
CA LEU A 87 -6.28 11.57 2.82
C LEU A 87 -5.35 11.13 3.96
N ARG A 88 -4.52 10.12 3.71
CA ARG A 88 -3.39 9.73 4.55
C ARG A 88 -2.09 9.96 3.79
N VAL A 89 -1.09 10.50 4.45
CA VAL A 89 0.24 10.78 3.88
C VAL A 89 1.28 10.00 4.65
N LEU A 90 1.97 9.10 3.98
CA LEU A 90 2.93 8.19 4.60
C LEU A 90 4.31 8.38 3.97
N LYS A 91 5.33 8.52 4.82
CA LYS A 91 6.72 8.36 4.41
C LYS A 91 7.03 6.88 4.32
N ILE A 92 7.60 6.46 3.20
CA ILE A 92 8.07 5.08 3.03
C ILE A 92 9.50 4.99 3.56
N VAL A 93 9.67 4.29 4.69
CA VAL A 93 10.98 4.10 5.32
C VAL A 93 11.69 2.88 4.73
N ASP A 94 10.94 1.77 4.56
CA ASP A 94 11.45 0.54 3.95
C ASP A 94 10.33 -0.27 3.32
N TYR A 95 10.42 -0.50 2.00
CA TYR A 95 9.47 -1.33 1.25
C TYR A 95 9.58 -2.81 1.61
N ALA A 96 10.79 -3.33 1.88
CA ALA A 96 11.04 -4.76 2.10
C ALA A 96 10.44 -5.28 3.41
N THR A 97 10.07 -4.37 4.32
CA THR A 97 9.39 -4.66 5.58
C THR A 97 8.01 -4.00 5.67
N ALA A 98 7.56 -3.31 4.61
CA ALA A 98 6.39 -2.42 4.62
C ALA A 98 6.38 -1.44 5.82
N ASN A 99 7.56 -0.95 6.20
CA ASN A 99 7.69 0.05 7.26
C ASN A 99 7.35 1.44 6.70
N PHE A 100 6.13 1.88 6.96
CA PHE A 100 5.62 3.19 6.56
C PHE A 100 5.27 4.01 7.79
N GLU A 101 5.67 5.28 7.78
CA GLU A 101 5.39 6.23 8.85
C GLU A 101 4.35 7.23 8.38
N GLU A 102 3.21 7.32 9.06
CA GLU A 102 2.25 8.37 8.77
C GLU A 102 2.80 9.73 9.22
N ILE A 103 2.87 10.67 8.28
CA ILE A 103 3.41 12.02 8.49
C ILE A 103 2.37 13.13 8.32
N GLY A 104 1.12 12.77 7.98
CA GLY A 104 0.02 13.70 7.89
C GLY A 104 -1.30 13.05 7.47
N SER A 105 -2.40 13.73 7.74
CA SER A 105 -3.74 13.32 7.32
C SER A 105 -4.67 14.52 7.16
N PHE A 106 -5.76 14.33 6.42
CA PHE A 106 -6.84 15.30 6.29
C PHE A 106 -8.18 14.58 6.10
N ASP A 107 -9.20 14.92 6.90
CA ASP A 107 -10.55 14.33 6.90
C ASP A 107 -11.68 15.35 6.66
#